data_AF-A0A1C4UAB7-F1
#
_entry.id   AF-A0A1C4UAB7-F1
#
_cell.length_a   1.000
_cell.length_b   1.000
_cell.length_c   1.000
_cell.angle_alpha   90.00
_cell.angle_beta   90.00
_cell.angle_gamma   90.00
#
_symmetry.space_group_name_H-M   'P 1'
#
loop_
_entity.id
_entity.type
_entity.pdbx_description
1 polymer ?
#
loop_
_entity_poly.entity_id
_entity_poly.type
_entity_poly.pdbx_seq_one_letter_code
_entity_poly.pdbx_strand_id
1 'polypeptide(L)'
;MRWSGRRRDAAPIPLGPRHRRTWRGWRLWCSCGLRWAACPDRHAPPPTEPPAPPARTPGPARNSRWPGPLSGATARARRNDGAHATTARHLPLRPLWLCRACAAPWPCAPARLTLLREYADDRVALLIHLAGLLHEATTQLYTLNPHDAPEPARLFARFLGWARSRSTS
;
A
#
# COMPACT_ATOMS: atom_id res chain seq x y z
N MET A 1 35.21 -4.78 33.52
CA MET A 1 33.83 -4.28 33.73
C MET A 1 32.91 -4.89 32.68
N ARG A 2 31.83 -5.57 33.08
CA ARG A 2 30.90 -6.29 32.20
C ARG A 2 29.68 -5.41 31.96
N TRP A 3 29.50 -4.87 30.76
CA TRP A 3 28.29 -4.13 30.39
C TRP A 3 27.27 -5.10 29.80
N SER A 4 26.29 -5.46 30.63
CA SER A 4 25.11 -6.22 30.23
C SER A 4 24.18 -5.27 29.46
N GLY A 5 24.30 -5.26 28.12
CA GLY A 5 23.36 -4.59 27.23
C GLY A 5 21.99 -5.24 27.32
N ARG A 6 21.19 -4.78 28.29
CA ARG A 6 19.78 -5.11 28.48
C ARG A 6 19.07 -4.92 27.13
N ARG A 7 18.68 -6.00 26.46
CA ARG A 7 17.74 -5.91 25.34
C ARG A 7 16.54 -5.13 25.88
N ARG A 8 16.26 -3.95 25.34
CA ARG A 8 14.98 -3.30 25.58
C ARG A 8 13.98 -4.18 24.84
N ASP A 9 13.24 -5.00 25.58
CA ASP A 9 12.08 -5.69 25.05
C ASP A 9 11.22 -4.63 24.33
N ALA A 10 11.10 -4.77 23.01
CA ALA A 10 10.33 -3.85 22.21
C ALA A 10 8.88 -3.95 22.69
N ALA A 11 8.39 -2.91 23.36
CA ALA A 11 7.01 -2.86 23.80
C ALA A 11 6.09 -3.05 22.58
N PRO A 12 5.05 -3.89 22.67
CA PRO A 12 4.19 -4.20 21.53
C PRO A 12 3.57 -2.94 20.95
N ILE A 13 3.64 -2.81 19.62
CA ILE A 13 3.11 -1.67 18.87
C ILE A 13 1.58 -1.85 18.80
N PRO A 14 0.78 -0.91 19.33
CA PRO A 14 -0.68 -0.98 19.27
C PRO A 14 -1.18 -0.70 17.85
N LEU A 15 -1.98 -1.60 17.28
CA LEU A 15 -2.47 -1.52 15.91
C LEU A 15 -3.89 -0.92 15.77
N GLY A 16 -4.53 -0.54 16.88
CA GLY A 16 -5.88 0.04 16.90
C GLY A 16 -5.90 1.53 17.28
N PRO A 17 -6.97 2.27 16.93
CA PRO A 17 -7.11 3.68 17.30
C PRO A 17 -7.07 3.80 18.83
N ARG A 18 -6.09 4.55 19.36
CA ARG A 18 -6.07 4.91 20.78
C ARG A 18 -7.11 6.00 21.00
N HIS A 19 -8.23 5.63 21.61
CA HIS A 19 -9.28 6.58 21.98
C HIS A 19 -8.73 7.62 22.96
N ARG A 20 -8.57 8.86 22.50
CA ARG A 20 -7.91 9.93 23.28
C ARG A 20 -8.93 10.68 24.12
N ARG A 21 -8.63 10.84 25.42
CA ARG A 21 -9.39 11.69 26.33
C ARG A 21 -9.25 13.15 25.89
N THR A 22 -10.37 13.79 25.58
CA THR A 22 -10.40 15.22 25.24
C THR A 22 -11.38 15.97 26.15
N TRP A 23 -11.07 17.23 26.41
CA TRP A 23 -11.97 18.14 27.14
C TRP A 23 -12.86 18.86 26.14
N ARG A 24 -14.18 18.82 26.35
CA ARG A 24 -15.15 19.68 25.66
C ARG A 24 -16.03 20.34 26.71
N GLY A 25 -15.77 21.62 26.99
CA GLY A 25 -16.35 22.34 28.13
C GLY A 25 -15.90 21.73 29.46
N TRP A 26 -16.83 21.55 30.39
CA TRP A 26 -16.58 20.97 31.74
C TRP A 26 -16.72 19.45 31.81
N ARG A 27 -16.89 18.76 30.68
CA ARG A 27 -17.09 17.30 30.64
C ARG A 27 -16.01 16.62 29.78
N LEU A 28 -15.71 15.37 30.13
CA LEU A 28 -14.71 14.53 29.47
C LEU A 28 -15.34 13.68 28.37
N TRP A 29 -14.79 13.79 27.17
CA TRP A 29 -15.30 13.11 25.97
C TRP A 29 -14.22 12.23 25.34
N CYS A 30 -14.68 11.15 24.73
CA CYS A 30 -13.87 10.26 23.94
C CYS A 30 -13.80 10.74 22.48
N SER A 31 -12.72 10.41 21.75
CA SER A 31 -12.59 10.73 20.32
C SER A 31 -13.67 10.09 19.45
N CYS A 32 -14.37 9.05 19.92
CA CYS A 32 -15.54 8.47 19.25
C CYS A 32 -16.85 9.24 19.47
N GLY A 33 -16.84 10.34 20.22
CA GLY A 33 -18.03 11.17 20.46
C GLY A 33 -18.89 10.75 21.66
N LEU A 34 -18.54 9.69 22.38
CA LEU A 34 -19.22 9.29 23.62
C LEU A 34 -18.62 9.98 24.86
N ARG A 35 -19.42 10.11 25.93
CA ARG A 35 -18.92 10.54 27.24
C ARG A 35 -17.90 9.51 27.75
N TRP A 36 -16.76 9.99 28.26
CA TRP A 36 -15.65 9.12 28.70
C TRP A 36 -16.09 8.02 29.69
N ALA A 37 -17.00 8.35 30.61
CA ALA A 37 -17.48 7.41 31.60
C ALA A 37 -18.33 6.26 31.02
N ALA A 38 -18.98 6.45 29.86
CA ALA A 38 -19.85 5.47 29.23
C ALA A 38 -19.22 4.79 28.01
N CYS A 39 -17.94 5.08 27.71
CA CYS A 39 -17.26 4.50 26.58
C CYS A 39 -16.83 3.05 26.90
N PRO A 40 -17.35 2.03 26.18
CA PRO A 40 -17.02 0.63 26.46
C PRO A 40 -15.54 0.31 26.23
N ASP A 41 -14.90 0.97 25.25
CA ASP A 41 -13.47 0.84 24.95
C ASP A 41 -12.53 1.37 26.05
N ARG A 42 -13.05 2.05 27.08
CA ARG A 42 -12.21 2.50 28.22
C ARG A 42 -11.67 1.32 29.04
N HIS A 43 -12.36 0.18 28.98
CA HIS A 43 -12.08 -1.00 29.79
C HIS A 43 -11.39 -2.13 29.02
N ALA A 44 -11.33 -2.04 27.70
CA ALA A 44 -10.70 -3.06 26.88
C ALA A 44 -9.17 -2.85 26.85
N PRO A 45 -8.36 -3.84 27.26
CA PRO A 45 -6.94 -3.83 26.93
C PRO A 45 -6.77 -3.93 25.41
N PRO A 46 -5.77 -3.24 24.82
CA PRO A 46 -5.55 -3.33 23.38
C PRO A 46 -5.26 -4.78 22.98
N PRO A 47 -5.78 -5.25 21.83
CA PRO A 47 -5.39 -6.54 21.28
C PRO A 47 -3.88 -6.50 21.05
N THR A 48 -3.16 -7.40 21.73
CA THR A 48 -1.72 -7.57 21.56
C THR A 48 -1.49 -8.67 20.54
N GLU A 49 -0.55 -8.45 19.63
CA GLU A 49 -0.14 -9.46 18.64
C GLU A 49 0.46 -10.67 19.39
N PRO A 50 0.06 -11.91 19.08
CA PRO A 50 0.74 -13.08 19.61
C PRO A 50 2.23 -13.03 19.18
N PRO A 51 3.17 -13.40 20.06
CA PRO A 51 4.59 -13.29 19.76
C PRO A 51 4.92 -14.06 18.46
N ALA A 52 5.73 -13.42 17.60
CA ALA A 52 6.14 -14.01 16.34
C ALA A 52 6.69 -15.44 16.54
N PRO A 53 6.31 -16.42 15.69
CA PRO A 53 6.90 -17.74 15.75
C PRO A 53 8.43 -17.64 15.55
N PRO A 54 9.24 -18.48 16.22
CA PRO A 54 10.69 -18.40 16.13
C PRO A 54 11.16 -18.58 14.68
N ALA A 55 12.20 -17.82 14.31
CA ALA A 55 12.82 -17.90 13.00
C ALA A 55 13.19 -19.36 12.68
N ARG A 56 12.63 -19.90 11.59
CA ARG A 56 13.08 -21.18 11.01
C ARG A 56 14.54 -21.02 10.60
N THR A 57 15.42 -21.78 11.23
CA THR A 57 16.83 -21.89 10.85
C THR A 57 16.94 -22.38 9.40
N PRO A 58 17.70 -21.73 8.51
CA PRO A 58 17.96 -22.27 7.19
C PRO A 58 18.84 -23.52 7.32
N GLY A 59 18.42 -24.64 6.74
CA GLY A 59 19.28 -25.81 6.55
C GLY A 59 20.40 -25.53 5.56
N PRO A 60 21.50 -26.31 5.57
CA PRO A 60 22.68 -26.03 4.75
C PRO A 60 22.36 -26.12 3.25
N ALA A 61 22.95 -25.20 2.50
CA ALA A 61 22.83 -25.09 1.05
C ALA A 61 23.37 -26.35 0.35
N ARG A 62 22.49 -27.07 -0.34
CA ARG A 62 22.91 -28.10 -1.30
C ARG A 62 23.40 -27.40 -2.57
N ASN A 63 24.68 -27.62 -2.84
CA ASN A 63 25.45 -27.16 -3.99
C ASN A 63 25.01 -27.85 -5.28
N SER A 64 23.98 -27.35 -5.94
CA SER A 64 23.66 -27.80 -7.30
C SER A 64 24.60 -27.12 -8.30
N ARG A 65 25.72 -27.81 -8.51
CA ARG A 65 26.73 -27.62 -9.56
C ARG A 65 26.07 -27.48 -10.93
N TRP A 66 26.21 -26.30 -11.54
CA TRP A 66 25.85 -26.07 -12.95
C TRP A 66 26.90 -26.70 -13.87
N PRO A 67 26.51 -27.49 -14.89
CA PRO A 67 27.36 -27.74 -16.05
C PRO A 67 27.03 -26.77 -17.19
N GLY A 68 28.02 -26.05 -17.70
CA GLY A 68 28.05 -25.65 -19.13
C GLY A 68 28.55 -26.83 -19.98
N PRO A 69 28.49 -26.79 -21.33
CA PRO A 69 28.85 -25.62 -22.14
C PRO A 69 28.03 -25.34 -23.43
N LEU A 70 28.23 -24.09 -23.89
CA LEU A 70 28.30 -23.52 -25.26
C LEU A 70 27.86 -24.34 -26.50
N SER A 71 26.95 -23.74 -27.27
CA SER A 71 26.93 -23.56 -28.76
C SER A 71 25.52 -23.09 -29.15
N GLY A 72 25.28 -22.02 -29.89
CA GLY A 72 25.84 -21.72 -31.22
C GLY A 72 24.70 -21.84 -32.24
N ALA A 73 23.92 -20.76 -32.43
CA ALA A 73 22.97 -20.66 -33.55
C ALA A 73 22.59 -19.19 -33.79
N THR A 74 23.21 -18.57 -34.79
CA THR A 74 22.78 -17.28 -35.34
C THR A 74 21.50 -17.49 -36.15
N ALA A 75 20.35 -17.15 -35.59
CA ALA A 75 19.12 -16.98 -36.35
C ALA A 75 18.74 -15.50 -36.32
N ARG A 76 18.83 -14.85 -37.49
CA ARG A 76 18.23 -13.53 -37.74
C ARG A 76 16.72 -13.65 -37.54
N ALA A 77 16.26 -13.42 -36.31
CA ALA A 77 14.85 -13.25 -36.02
C ALA A 77 14.43 -11.85 -36.47
N ARG A 78 13.54 -11.83 -37.47
CA ARG A 78 12.78 -10.66 -37.88
C ARG A 78 12.13 -10.05 -36.63
N ARG A 79 12.36 -8.76 -36.40
CA ARG A 79 11.68 -8.00 -35.33
C ARG A 79 10.21 -7.86 -35.71
N ASN A 80 9.40 -8.81 -35.28
CA ASN A 80 7.97 -8.63 -35.12
C ASN A 80 7.75 -8.10 -33.70
N ASP A 81 7.86 -6.78 -33.53
CA ASP A 81 7.61 -6.05 -32.27
C ASP A 81 6.09 -5.99 -31.95
N GLY A 82 5.38 -7.11 -32.11
CA GLY A 82 3.93 -7.20 -31.98
C GLY A 82 3.41 -8.34 -31.10
N ALA A 83 4.27 -9.02 -30.33
CA ALA A 83 3.91 -10.27 -29.65
C ALA A 83 4.27 -10.33 -28.15
N HIS A 84 4.11 -9.23 -27.41
CA HIS A 84 3.91 -9.31 -25.95
C HIS A 84 2.86 -8.32 -25.40
N ALA A 85 1.92 -7.87 -26.23
CA ALA A 85 0.65 -7.35 -25.74
C ALA A 85 -0.23 -8.53 -25.25
N THR A 86 0.32 -9.38 -24.37
CA THR A 86 -0.52 -10.09 -23.41
C THR A 86 -1.30 -9.00 -22.70
N THR A 87 -2.61 -9.19 -22.52
CA THR A 87 -3.56 -8.28 -21.86
C THR A 87 -3.12 -7.99 -20.42
N ALA A 88 -2.03 -7.27 -20.27
CA ALA A 88 -1.39 -7.00 -19.00
C ALA A 88 -2.34 -6.08 -18.25
N ARG A 89 -2.89 -6.59 -17.14
CA ARG A 89 -3.78 -5.80 -16.30
C ARG A 89 -3.04 -4.53 -15.89
N HIS A 90 -3.69 -3.39 -16.04
CA HIS A 90 -3.12 -2.08 -15.71
C HIS A 90 -3.11 -1.85 -14.19
N LEU A 91 -2.31 -2.65 -13.49
CA LEU A 91 -2.16 -2.64 -12.04
C LEU A 91 -1.06 -1.67 -11.60
N PRO A 92 -1.16 -1.13 -10.37
CA PRO A 92 -0.13 -0.27 -9.81
C PRO A 92 1.15 -1.07 -9.52
N LEU A 93 2.29 -0.53 -9.92
CA LEU A 93 3.62 -0.97 -9.56
C LEU A 93 4.09 -0.18 -8.34
N ARG A 94 4.01 -0.78 -7.15
CA ARG A 94 4.53 -0.18 -5.92
C ARG A 94 6.04 -0.44 -5.81
N PRO A 95 6.84 0.46 -5.21
CA PRO A 95 6.45 1.74 -4.62
C PRO A 95 6.43 2.94 -5.59
N LEU A 96 6.67 2.72 -6.89
CA LEU A 96 6.80 3.79 -7.90
C LEU A 96 5.46 4.40 -8.35
N TRP A 97 4.35 3.71 -8.11
CA TRP A 97 3.00 4.10 -8.56
C TRP A 97 2.90 4.38 -10.06
N LEU A 98 3.63 3.59 -10.84
CA LEU A 98 3.52 3.49 -12.29
C LEU A 98 2.66 2.29 -12.68
N CYS A 99 2.16 2.25 -13.90
CA CYS A 99 1.39 1.12 -14.39
C CYS A 99 2.31 0.00 -14.87
N ARG A 100 2.09 -1.24 -14.41
CA ARG A 100 2.89 -2.41 -14.83
C ARG A 100 2.85 -2.69 -16.34
N ALA A 101 1.73 -2.37 -16.98
CA ALA A 101 1.51 -2.65 -18.40
C ALA A 101 2.06 -1.57 -19.35
N CYS A 102 1.96 -0.28 -18.98
CA CYS A 102 2.30 0.83 -19.88
C CYS A 102 3.30 1.83 -19.30
N ALA A 103 3.83 1.59 -18.10
CA ALA A 103 4.75 2.47 -17.35
C ALA A 103 4.27 3.90 -17.08
N ALA A 104 3.07 4.29 -17.54
CA ALA A 104 2.47 5.59 -17.25
C ALA A 104 2.11 5.73 -15.76
N PRO A 105 2.00 6.96 -15.21
CA PRO A 105 1.57 7.18 -13.84
C PRO A 105 0.23 6.52 -13.56
N TRP A 106 0.17 5.68 -12.52
CA TRP A 106 -1.05 5.01 -12.12
C TRP A 106 -1.90 5.97 -11.25
N PRO A 107 -3.22 6.12 -11.50
CA PRO A 107 -4.04 5.39 -12.47
C PRO A 107 -3.88 5.93 -13.89
N CYS A 108 -3.49 5.06 -14.82
CA CYS A 108 -3.41 5.37 -16.26
C CYS A 108 -4.80 5.26 -16.92
N ALA A 109 -5.00 5.85 -18.10
CA ALA A 109 -6.29 5.87 -18.80
C ALA A 109 -7.01 4.49 -18.88
N PRO A 110 -6.35 3.39 -19.31
CA PRO A 110 -6.98 2.07 -19.32
C PRO A 110 -7.30 1.54 -17.91
N ALA A 111 -6.45 1.78 -16.91
CA ALA A 111 -6.77 1.41 -15.52
C ALA A 111 -8.04 2.12 -15.01
N ARG A 112 -8.20 3.41 -15.36
CA ARG A 112 -9.40 4.18 -14.99
C ARG A 112 -10.64 3.57 -15.62
N LEU A 113 -10.59 3.20 -16.89
CA LEU A 113 -11.72 2.55 -17.57
C LEU A 113 -12.07 1.19 -16.95
N THR A 114 -11.07 0.38 -16.60
CA THR A 114 -11.29 -0.90 -15.91
C THR A 114 -11.94 -0.68 -14.55
N LEU A 115 -11.41 0.24 -13.73
CA LEU A 115 -11.98 0.56 -12.42
C LEU A 115 -13.42 1.10 -12.50
N LEU A 116 -13.72 1.90 -13.53
CA LEU A 116 -15.08 2.38 -13.78
C LEU A 116 -16.05 1.27 -14.13
N ARG A 117 -15.59 0.22 -14.82
CA ARG A 117 -16.41 -0.95 -15.15
C ARG A 117 -16.59 -1.88 -13.96
N GLU A 118 -15.52 -2.12 -13.20
CA GLU A 118 -15.55 -2.98 -12.00
C GLU A 118 -16.45 -2.40 -10.89
N TYR A 119 -16.48 -1.08 -10.76
CA TYR A 119 -17.28 -0.36 -9.76
C TYR A 119 -18.42 0.43 -10.41
N ALA A 120 -19.01 -0.08 -11.50
CA ALA A 120 -20.10 0.60 -12.20
C ALA A 120 -21.31 0.83 -11.28
N ASP A 121 -21.62 -0.15 -10.42
CA ASP A 121 -22.80 -0.14 -9.54
C ASP A 121 -22.52 0.49 -8.16
N ASP A 122 -21.25 0.64 -7.75
CA ASP A 122 -20.89 1.22 -6.45
C ASP A 122 -19.77 2.25 -6.56
N ARG A 123 -20.19 3.49 -6.79
CA ARG A 123 -19.28 4.63 -6.89
C ARG A 123 -18.60 4.97 -5.56
N VAL A 124 -19.29 4.75 -4.44
CA VAL A 124 -18.75 5.06 -3.12
C VAL A 124 -17.60 4.11 -2.81
N ALA A 125 -17.77 2.81 -3.11
CA ALA A 125 -16.70 1.83 -2.99
C ALA A 125 -15.50 2.17 -3.88
N LEU A 126 -15.70 2.66 -5.11
CA LEU A 126 -14.60 3.12 -5.96
C LEU A 126 -13.80 4.26 -5.30
N LEU A 127 -14.50 5.26 -4.78
CA LEU A 127 -13.85 6.42 -4.14
C LEU A 127 -13.11 6.02 -2.87
N ILE A 128 -13.68 5.14 -2.04
CA ILE A 128 -13.02 4.59 -0.85
C ILE A 128 -11.77 3.80 -1.24
N HIS A 129 -11.88 2.93 -2.25
CA HIS A 129 -10.76 2.15 -2.76
C HIS A 129 -9.62 3.07 -3.25
N LEU A 130 -9.94 4.07 -4.07
CA LEU A 130 -8.97 5.04 -4.58
C LEU A 130 -8.37 5.92 -3.48
N ALA A 131 -9.14 6.26 -2.44
CA ALA A 131 -8.63 7.03 -1.30
C ALA A 131 -7.59 6.22 -0.49
N GLY A 132 -7.82 4.92 -0.29
CA GLY A 132 -6.83 4.03 0.31
C GLY A 132 -5.54 3.98 -0.50
N LEU A 133 -5.67 3.80 -1.81
CA LEU A 133 -4.51 3.78 -2.71
C LEU A 133 -3.78 5.13 -2.75
N LEU A 134 -4.49 6.26 -2.71
CA LEU A 134 -3.89 7.59 -2.61
C LEU A 134 -3.05 7.72 -1.34
N HIS A 135 -3.55 7.27 -0.19
CA HIS A 135 -2.82 7.36 1.08
C HIS A 135 -1.52 6.54 1.04
N GLU A 136 -1.58 5.32 0.52
CA GLU A 136 -0.39 4.48 0.32
C GLU A 136 0.58 5.12 -0.68
N ALA A 137 0.07 5.71 -1.77
CA ALA A 137 0.88 6.37 -2.79
C ALA A 137 1.63 7.59 -2.27
N THR A 138 0.95 8.44 -1.50
CA THR A 138 1.58 9.57 -0.84
C THR A 138 2.70 9.07 0.07
N THR A 139 2.44 8.10 0.94
CA THR A 139 3.46 7.58 1.87
C THR A 139 4.68 7.03 1.12
N GLN A 140 4.47 6.21 0.10
CA GLN A 140 5.56 5.57 -0.64
C GLN A 140 6.35 6.56 -1.51
N LEU A 141 5.69 7.47 -2.22
CA LEU A 141 6.37 8.45 -3.06
C LEU A 141 7.18 9.46 -2.24
N TYR A 142 6.65 9.92 -1.10
CA TYR A 142 7.40 10.79 -0.18
C TYR A 142 8.58 10.06 0.47
N THR A 143 8.44 8.76 0.76
CA THR A 143 9.54 7.95 1.30
C THR A 143 10.65 7.74 0.26
N LEU A 144 10.28 7.50 -1.00
CA LEU A 144 11.23 7.29 -2.09
C LEU A 144 11.98 8.56 -2.50
N ASN A 145 11.28 9.70 -2.53
CA ASN A 145 11.87 10.97 -2.95
C ASN A 145 11.39 12.12 -2.05
N PRO A 146 12.06 12.36 -0.91
CA PRO A 146 11.65 13.38 0.04
C PRO A 146 11.73 14.81 -0.50
N HIS A 147 12.57 15.06 -1.52
CA HIS A 147 12.86 16.39 -2.03
C HIS A 147 12.09 16.74 -3.31
N ASP A 148 11.61 15.73 -4.04
CA ASP A 148 10.87 15.90 -5.31
C ASP A 148 9.55 15.11 -5.28
N ALA A 149 8.92 15.04 -4.10
CA ALA A 149 7.64 14.39 -3.93
C ALA A 149 6.55 15.19 -4.68
N PRO A 150 5.64 14.52 -5.42
CA PRO A 150 4.56 15.21 -6.11
C PRO A 150 3.62 15.90 -5.11
N GLU A 151 3.24 17.13 -5.44
CA GLU A 151 2.38 17.97 -4.61
C GLU A 151 1.04 17.26 -4.27
N PRO A 152 0.55 17.36 -3.01
CA PRO A 152 -0.63 16.62 -2.55
C PRO A 152 -1.89 16.84 -3.39
N ALA A 153 -2.19 18.06 -3.83
CA ALA A 153 -3.35 18.33 -4.68
C ALA A 153 -3.19 17.69 -6.07
N ARG A 154 -1.98 17.63 -6.63
CA ARG A 154 -1.69 16.90 -7.88
C ARG A 154 -1.93 15.41 -7.74
N LEU A 155 -1.53 14.80 -6.63
CA LEU A 155 -1.85 13.39 -6.34
C LEU A 155 -3.36 13.18 -6.15
N PHE A 156 -4.03 14.06 -5.42
CA PHE A 156 -5.48 14.00 -5.24
C PHE A 156 -6.23 14.06 -6.58
N ALA A 157 -5.89 15.02 -7.45
CA ALA A 157 -6.48 15.14 -8.78
C ALA A 157 -6.23 13.89 -9.64
N ARG A 158 -5.05 13.27 -9.52
CA ARG A 158 -4.69 12.05 -10.25
C ARG A 158 -5.52 10.84 -9.84
N PHE A 159 -5.74 10.62 -8.55
CA PHE A 159 -6.49 9.47 -8.03
C PHE A 159 -8.01 9.71 -8.05
N LEU A 160 -8.46 10.84 -7.49
CA LEU A 160 -9.88 11.10 -7.22
C LEU A 160 -10.51 12.12 -8.17
N GLY A 161 -9.73 12.98 -8.83
CA GLY A 161 -10.25 14.09 -9.64
C GLY A 161 -11.17 13.64 -10.78
N TRP A 162 -10.81 12.58 -11.49
CA TRP A 162 -11.62 11.97 -12.57
C TRP A 162 -12.72 11.04 -12.04
N ALA A 163 -12.55 10.50 -10.84
CA ALA A 163 -13.51 9.62 -10.19
C ALA A 163 -14.67 10.41 -9.54
N ARG A 164 -14.54 11.72 -9.38
CA ARG A 164 -15.64 12.57 -8.87
C ARG A 164 -16.49 13.18 -9.99
N SER A 165 -15.98 13.23 -11.22
CA SER A 165 -16.52 14.03 -12.32
C SER A 165 -17.41 13.25 -13.30
N ARG A 166 -18.34 12.42 -12.80
CA ARG A 166 -19.40 11.87 -13.68
C ARG A 166 -20.76 11.80 -13.01
N SER A 167 -21.36 12.97 -12.87
CA SER A 167 -22.80 13.17 -12.73
C SER A 167 -23.15 14.32 -13.67
N THR A 168 -23.40 13.99 -14.94
CA THR A 168 -24.14 14.75 -15.97
C THR A 168 -23.68 14.27 -17.34
N SER A 169 -24.44 13.34 -17.93
CA SER A 169 -25.15 13.62 -19.18
C SER A 169 -26.16 12.53 -19.44
#